data_AF-A0AAU7B1K9-F1
#
_entry.id   AF-A0AAU7B1K9-F1
#
_cell.length_a   1.000
_cell.length_b   1.000
_cell.length_c   1.000
_cell.angle_alpha   90.00
_cell.angle_beta   90.00
_cell.angle_gamma   90.00
#
_symmetry.space_group_name_H-M   'P 1'
#
loop_
_entity.id
_entity.type
_entity.pdbx_description
1 polymer ?
#
loop_
_entity_poly.entity_id
_entity_poly.type
_entity_poly.pdbx_seq_one_letter_code
_entity_poly.pdbx_strand_id
1 'polypeptide(L)'
;MTSEIRVWLDDDLVDRPAPAGWTHAVTAWEAIELLDTGTVVELSLDHDLGDDDRCGTGNTVVNWLAEQQGVYDRVPWPRDGITLHTANASGRARMAAGIRHEAGRRLRVRESCTPGGKPVFRFEPRPQ
;
A
#
# COMPACT_ATOMS: atom_id res chain seq x y z
N MET A 1 7.00 13.06 -19.08
CA MET A 1 7.57 12.85 -17.73
C MET A 1 6.38 12.71 -16.81
N THR A 2 6.02 11.49 -16.44
CA THR A 2 5.01 11.27 -15.40
C THR A 2 5.64 11.65 -14.06
N SER A 3 5.01 12.55 -13.32
CA SER A 3 5.44 12.92 -11.97
C SER A 3 5.22 11.74 -11.03
N GLU A 4 6.25 11.33 -10.30
CA GLU A 4 6.14 10.33 -9.24
C GLU A 4 5.25 10.86 -8.11
N ILE A 5 4.38 10.01 -7.56
CA ILE A 5 3.45 10.39 -6.49
C ILE A 5 3.53 9.44 -5.30
N ARG A 6 3.09 9.94 -4.14
CA ARG A 6 2.91 9.17 -2.92
C ARG A 6 1.42 9.12 -2.59
N VAL A 7 0.92 7.97 -2.15
CA VAL A 7 -0.51 7.77 -1.90
C VAL A 7 -0.77 7.48 -0.43
N TRP A 8 -1.63 8.28 0.18
CA TRP A 8 -2.14 8.11 1.54
C TRP A 8 -3.58 7.63 1.44
N LEU A 9 -3.82 6.35 1.75
CA LEU A 9 -5.14 5.75 1.73
C LEU A 9 -5.76 5.80 3.13
N ASP A 10 -6.74 6.67 3.32
CA ASP A 10 -7.46 6.85 4.58
C ASP A 10 -8.83 7.47 4.26
N ASP A 11 -9.92 6.99 4.84
CA ASP A 11 -11.28 7.52 4.59
C ASP A 11 -11.55 8.84 5.33
N ASP A 12 -10.70 9.22 6.27
CA ASP A 12 -10.86 10.38 7.12
C ASP A 12 -10.01 11.57 6.66
N LEU A 13 -10.63 12.46 5.88
CA LEU A 13 -10.01 13.67 5.36
C LEU A 13 -9.79 14.78 6.42
N VAL A 14 -10.39 14.67 7.60
CA VAL A 14 -10.46 15.76 8.58
C VAL A 14 -9.49 15.53 9.72
N ASP A 15 -9.60 14.38 10.39
CA ASP A 15 -8.76 14.07 11.55
C ASP A 15 -7.49 13.32 11.16
N ARG A 16 -7.46 12.69 9.97
CA ARG A 16 -6.30 11.95 9.43
C ARG A 16 -5.91 12.40 8.02
N PRO A 17 -5.73 13.72 7.77
CA PRO A 17 -5.41 14.23 6.45
C PRO A 17 -4.05 13.71 5.96
N ALA A 18 -3.95 13.49 4.65
CA ALA A 18 -2.70 13.14 4.01
C ALA A 18 -1.59 14.16 4.35
N PRO A 19 -0.36 13.69 4.67
CA PRO A 19 0.76 14.60 4.89
C PRO A 19 1.07 15.43 3.64
N ALA A 20 1.74 16.57 3.83
CA ALA A 20 2.16 17.42 2.71
C ALA A 20 2.96 16.63 1.65
N GLY A 21 2.58 16.78 0.38
CA GLY A 21 3.19 16.07 -0.74
C GLY A 21 2.66 14.65 -0.99
N TRP A 22 1.65 14.21 -0.25
CA TRP A 22 0.93 12.96 -0.49
C TRP A 22 -0.42 13.24 -1.17
N THR A 23 -0.80 12.36 -2.09
CA THR A 23 -2.13 12.31 -2.68
C THR A 23 -3.03 11.50 -1.77
N HIS A 24 -4.14 12.09 -1.30
CA HIS A 24 -5.12 11.41 -0.47
C HIS A 24 -6.06 10.59 -1.36
N ALA A 25 -6.20 9.29 -1.07
CA ALA A 25 -7.23 8.42 -1.61
C ALA A 25 -8.14 7.97 -0.45
N VAL A 26 -9.46 8.03 -0.64
CA VAL A 26 -10.43 7.70 0.42
C VAL A 26 -11.02 6.30 0.25
N THR A 27 -10.89 5.71 -0.95
CA THR A 27 -11.29 4.31 -1.22
C THR A 27 -10.13 3.49 -1.74
N ALA A 28 -10.22 2.16 -1.55
CA ALA A 28 -9.25 1.23 -2.13
C ALA A 28 -9.23 1.34 -3.67
N TRP A 29 -10.36 1.63 -4.30
CA TRP A 29 -10.48 1.78 -5.74
C TRP A 29 -9.70 2.98 -6.26
N GLU A 30 -9.81 4.14 -5.61
CA GLU A 30 -9.01 5.32 -5.95
C GLU A 30 -7.50 5.05 -5.80
N ALA A 31 -7.09 4.37 -4.73
CA ALA A 31 -5.70 3.99 -4.56
C ALA A 31 -5.22 3.03 -5.66
N ILE A 32 -6.07 2.09 -6.08
CA ILE A 32 -5.80 1.15 -7.18
C ILE A 32 -5.69 1.89 -8.51
N GLU A 33 -6.59 2.82 -8.81
CA GLU A 33 -6.53 3.65 -10.02
C GLU A 33 -5.21 4.42 -10.10
N LEU A 34 -4.77 5.01 -8.99
CA LEU A 34 -3.48 5.69 -8.90
C LEU A 34 -2.32 4.71 -9.08
N LEU A 35 -2.35 3.55 -8.44
CA LEU A 35 -1.32 2.51 -8.59
C LEU A 35 -1.21 2.00 -10.03
N ASP A 36 -2.33 1.85 -10.74
CA ASP A 36 -2.35 1.32 -12.09
C ASP A 36 -1.66 2.24 -13.11
N THR A 37 -1.56 3.54 -12.80
CA THR A 37 -0.77 4.50 -13.59
C THR A 37 0.73 4.16 -13.63
N GLY A 38 1.22 3.36 -12.67
CA GLY A 38 2.64 3.04 -12.51
C GLY A 38 3.50 4.19 -11.98
N THR A 39 2.89 5.27 -11.48
CA THR A 39 3.59 6.47 -10.98
C THR A 39 3.75 6.53 -9.46
N VAL A 40 3.06 5.65 -8.74
CA VAL A 40 3.10 5.59 -7.26
C VAL A 40 4.44 5.01 -6.82
N VAL A 41 5.23 5.80 -6.11
CA VAL A 41 6.53 5.37 -5.56
C VAL A 41 6.45 5.01 -4.09
N GLU A 42 5.49 5.55 -3.35
CA GLU A 42 5.31 5.27 -1.92
C GLU A 42 3.82 5.18 -1.56
N LEU A 43 3.47 4.27 -0.66
CA LEU A 43 2.09 4.00 -0.27
C LEU A 43 1.97 3.91 1.25
N SER A 44 0.91 4.50 1.80
CA SER A 44 0.56 4.43 3.21
C SER A 44 -0.89 3.98 3.32
N LEU A 45 -1.15 2.87 4.02
CA LEU A 45 -2.45 2.19 4.01
C LEU A 45 -3.14 2.22 5.38
N ASP A 46 -4.36 2.75 5.40
CA ASP A 46 -5.39 2.34 6.34
C ASP A 46 -6.07 1.05 5.88
N HIS A 47 -6.62 0.29 6.82
CA HIS A 47 -7.39 -0.92 6.52
C HIS A 47 -8.88 -0.63 6.36
N ASP A 48 -9.46 0.07 7.35
CA ASP A 48 -10.89 0.30 7.44
C ASP A 48 -11.20 1.59 6.69
N LEU A 49 -12.04 1.53 5.66
CA LEU A 49 -12.32 2.67 4.76
C LEU A 49 -13.82 2.98 4.68
N GLY A 50 -14.54 2.72 5.78
CA GLY A 50 -16.00 2.80 5.84
C GLY A 50 -16.69 1.51 5.38
N ASP A 51 -17.45 1.59 4.30
CA ASP A 51 -18.26 0.47 3.77
C ASP A 51 -17.39 -0.44 2.86
N ASP A 52 -17.01 -1.61 3.36
CA ASP A 52 -16.13 -2.55 2.65
C ASP A 52 -16.62 -2.92 1.23
N ASP A 53 -17.92 -3.02 0.99
CA ASP A 53 -18.46 -3.38 -0.32
C ASP A 53 -18.35 -2.23 -1.31
N ARG A 54 -18.47 -0.99 -0.83
CA ARG A 54 -18.42 0.21 -1.67
C ARG A 54 -17.00 0.75 -1.83
N CYS A 55 -16.25 0.81 -0.75
CA CYS A 55 -14.93 1.44 -0.68
C CYS A 55 -13.79 0.43 -0.87
N GLY A 56 -14.05 -0.86 -0.64
CA GLY A 56 -12.98 -1.83 -0.40
C GLY A 56 -12.25 -1.58 0.92
N THR A 57 -11.14 -2.29 1.12
CA THR A 57 -10.29 -2.16 2.32
C THR A 57 -8.83 -2.00 1.93
N GLY A 58 -7.97 -1.69 2.89
CA GLY A 58 -6.52 -1.78 2.66
C GLY A 58 -6.05 -3.17 2.19
N ASN A 59 -6.75 -4.25 2.58
CA ASN A 59 -6.45 -5.59 2.06
C ASN A 59 -6.84 -5.73 0.58
N THR A 60 -7.88 -5.04 0.10
CA THR A 60 -8.24 -4.99 -1.32
C THR A 60 -7.07 -4.47 -2.16
N VAL A 61 -6.39 -3.41 -1.70
CA VAL A 61 -5.21 -2.86 -2.37
C VAL A 61 -4.04 -3.85 -2.39
N VAL A 62 -3.75 -4.51 -1.26
CA VAL A 62 -2.69 -5.52 -1.20
C VAL A 62 -2.98 -6.72 -2.11
N ASN A 63 -4.24 -7.17 -2.15
CA ASN A 63 -4.67 -8.26 -3.04
C ASN A 63 -4.53 -7.88 -4.51
N TRP A 64 -4.87 -6.64 -4.87
CA TRP A 64 -4.66 -6.15 -6.24
C TRP A 64 -3.18 -6.15 -6.62
N LEU A 65 -2.28 -5.65 -5.76
CA LEU A 65 -0.83 -5.70 -5.99
C LEU A 65 -0.33 -7.13 -6.22
N ALA A 66 -0.83 -8.07 -5.42
CA ALA A 66 -0.52 -9.49 -5.54
C ALA A 66 -1.03 -10.08 -6.86
N GLU A 67 -2.25 -9.74 -7.28
CA GLU A 67 -2.84 -10.20 -8.54
C GLU A 67 -2.06 -9.67 -9.74
N GLN A 68 -1.76 -8.37 -9.76
CA GLN A 68 -0.91 -7.75 -10.78
C GLN A 68 0.44 -8.47 -10.93
N GLN A 69 1.02 -8.94 -9.82
CA GLN A 69 2.26 -9.71 -9.86
C GLN A 69 2.09 -11.18 -10.26
N GLY A 70 1.09 -11.85 -9.70
CA GLY A 70 0.91 -13.29 -9.82
C GLY A 70 0.21 -13.73 -11.11
N VAL A 71 -0.68 -12.89 -11.62
CA VAL A 71 -1.52 -13.17 -12.80
C VAL A 71 -1.02 -12.40 -14.02
N TYR A 72 -0.74 -11.11 -13.86
CA TYR A 72 -0.39 -10.22 -14.97
C TYR A 72 1.12 -10.00 -15.16
N ASP A 73 1.96 -10.71 -14.38
CA ASP A 73 3.42 -10.65 -14.45
C ASP A 73 4.04 -9.25 -14.25
N ARG A 74 3.31 -8.30 -13.66
CA ARG A 74 3.80 -6.96 -13.33
C ARG A 74 4.61 -6.97 -12.03
N VAL A 75 5.35 -5.90 -11.77
CA VAL A 75 5.96 -5.66 -10.45
C VAL A 75 5.45 -4.31 -9.94
N PRO A 76 4.19 -4.25 -9.45
CA PRO A 76 3.51 -2.99 -9.12
C PRO A 76 3.86 -2.44 -7.73
N TRP A 77 4.79 -3.08 -7.02
CA TRP A 77 5.14 -2.72 -5.65
C TRP A 77 5.84 -1.34 -5.62
N PRO A 78 5.35 -0.36 -4.83
CA PRO A 78 5.93 0.98 -4.80
C PRO A 78 7.40 0.97 -4.38
N ARG A 79 8.27 1.59 -5.18
CA ARG A 79 9.75 1.53 -5.05
C ARG A 79 10.25 1.95 -3.67
N ASP A 80 9.68 3.02 -3.09
CA ASP A 80 10.07 3.56 -1.79
C ASP A 80 9.39 2.84 -0.61
N GLY A 81 8.39 2.01 -0.89
CA GLY A 81 7.82 1.05 0.05
C GLY A 81 6.35 1.30 0.42
N ILE A 82 5.88 0.47 1.36
CA ILE A 82 4.54 0.52 1.91
C ILE A 82 4.60 0.70 3.44
N THR A 83 3.86 1.65 3.98
CA THR A 83 3.62 1.81 5.42
C THR A 83 2.19 1.40 5.76
N LEU A 84 1.99 0.66 6.86
CA LEU A 84 0.65 0.32 7.36
C LEU A 84 0.30 1.21 8.55
N HIS A 85 -0.31 2.37 8.30
CA HIS A 85 -0.64 3.33 9.35
C HIS A 85 -1.92 2.97 10.11
N THR A 86 -2.75 2.07 9.55
CA THR A 86 -4.01 1.61 10.16
C THR A 86 -3.93 1.37 11.68
N ALA A 87 -4.98 1.76 12.38
CA ALA A 87 -5.18 1.40 13.78
C ALA A 87 -5.58 -0.09 13.93
N ASN A 88 -6.28 -0.65 12.95
CA ASN A 88 -6.82 -2.01 12.99
C ASN A 88 -5.71 -3.08 13.04
N ALA A 89 -5.58 -3.73 14.19
CA ALA A 89 -4.52 -4.73 14.39
C ALA A 89 -4.69 -5.99 13.53
N SER A 90 -5.93 -6.44 13.34
CA SER A 90 -6.22 -7.63 12.52
C SER A 90 -5.99 -7.33 11.04
N GLY A 91 -6.51 -6.20 10.56
CA GLY A 91 -6.30 -5.69 9.22
C GLY A 91 -4.82 -5.52 8.89
N ARG A 92 -4.07 -4.86 9.79
CA ARG A 92 -2.61 -4.70 9.68
C ARG A 92 -1.88 -6.02 9.59
N ALA A 93 -2.24 -7.00 10.41
CA ALA A 93 -1.60 -8.32 10.39
C ALA A 93 -1.83 -9.05 9.04
N ARG A 94 -3.05 -8.98 8.50
CA ARG A 94 -3.39 -9.56 7.19
C ARG A 94 -2.63 -8.87 6.06
N MET A 95 -2.65 -7.54 6.00
CA MET A 95 -1.91 -6.78 4.98
C MET A 95 -0.41 -7.07 5.05
N ALA A 96 0.17 -7.05 6.25
CA ALA A 96 1.58 -7.35 6.45
C ALA A 96 1.94 -8.76 5.97
N ALA A 97 1.11 -9.77 6.28
CA ALA A 97 1.31 -11.14 5.81
C ALA A 97 1.23 -11.23 4.27
N GLY A 98 0.23 -10.57 3.66
CA GLY A 98 0.08 -10.48 2.21
C GLY A 98 1.29 -9.83 1.53
N ILE A 99 1.75 -8.69 2.03
CA ILE A 99 2.94 -7.99 1.51
C ILE A 99 4.18 -8.87 1.61
N ARG A 100 4.44 -9.47 2.79
CA ARG A 100 5.61 -10.35 2.98
C ARG A 100 5.60 -11.52 2.01
N HIS A 101 4.46 -12.20 1.89
CA HIS A 101 4.34 -13.38 1.06
C HIS A 101 4.46 -13.01 -0.42
N GLU A 102 3.62 -12.09 -0.89
CA GLU A 102 3.48 -11.83 -2.32
C GLU A 102 4.65 -11.03 -2.87
N ALA A 103 5.00 -9.88 -2.27
CA ALA A 103 6.18 -9.13 -2.72
C ALA A 103 7.45 -9.98 -2.57
N GLY A 104 7.52 -10.80 -1.51
CA GLY A 104 8.60 -11.74 -1.26
C GLY A 104 8.84 -12.75 -2.37
N ARG A 105 7.85 -13.07 -3.22
CA ARG A 105 8.04 -14.01 -4.34
C ARG A 105 9.01 -13.49 -5.40
N ARG A 106 9.16 -12.17 -5.55
CA ARG A 106 10.03 -11.54 -6.58
C ARG A 106 11.05 -10.59 -6.01
N LEU A 107 10.73 -9.95 -4.90
CA LEU A 107 11.53 -8.91 -4.26
C LEU A 107 12.06 -9.42 -2.93
N ARG A 108 13.10 -8.76 -2.46
CA ARG A 108 13.60 -8.90 -1.11
C ARG A 108 12.88 -7.87 -0.24
N VAL A 109 12.11 -8.34 0.75
CA VAL A 109 11.33 -7.47 1.65
C VAL A 109 12.16 -7.14 2.89
N ARG A 110 12.37 -5.85 3.15
CA ARG A 110 12.95 -5.33 4.39
C ARG A 110 11.85 -4.74 5.24
N GLU A 111 11.80 -5.14 6.50
CA GLU A 111 10.83 -4.63 7.46
C GLU A 111 11.51 -3.75 8.50
N SER A 112 10.84 -2.66 8.84
CA SER A 112 11.15 -1.80 9.97
C SER A 112 9.87 -1.23 10.55
N CYS A 113 9.98 -0.34 11.54
CA CYS A 113 8.86 0.40 12.07
C CYS A 113 9.14 1.90 11.99
N THR A 114 8.08 2.70 11.79
CA THR A 114 8.11 4.13 12.07
C THR A 114 8.41 4.38 13.56
N PRO A 115 8.80 5.60 13.97
CA PRO A 115 8.92 5.95 15.40
C PRO A 115 7.65 5.66 16.21
N GLY A 116 6.47 5.73 15.57
CA GLY A 116 5.17 5.39 16.16
C GLY A 116 4.82 3.89 16.14
N GLY A 117 5.78 3.02 15.81
CA GLY A 117 5.59 1.56 15.81
C GLY A 117 4.79 1.01 14.64
N LYS A 118 4.46 1.83 13.64
CA LYS A 118 3.74 1.37 12.43
C LYS A 118 4.70 0.62 11.50
N PRO A 119 4.36 -0.59 11.01
CA PRO A 119 5.21 -1.37 10.11
C PRO A 119 5.49 -0.64 8.80
N VAL A 120 6.72 -0.76 8.32
CA VAL A 120 7.20 -0.24 7.04
C VAL A 120 7.87 -1.38 6.27
N PHE A 121 7.49 -1.53 5.01
CA PHE A 121 8.01 -2.55 4.09
C PHE A 121 8.75 -1.85 2.96
N ARG A 122 10.04 -2.14 2.79
CA ARG A 122 10.84 -1.70 1.64
C ARG A 122 11.17 -2.88 0.74
N PHE A 123 11.24 -2.61 -0.55
CA PHE A 123 11.47 -3.65 -1.54
C PHE A 123 12.79 -3.42 -2.27
N GLU A 124 13.59 -4.47 -2.34
CA GLU A 124 14.87 -4.47 -3.05
C GLU A 124 14.83 -5.56 -4.13
N PRO A 125 15.51 -5.37 -5.28
CA PRO A 125 15.74 -6.46 -6.22
C PRO A 125 16.43 -7.63 -5.52
N ARG A 126 16.04 -8.87 -5.85
CA ARG A 126 16.78 -10.05 -5.38
C ARG A 126 18.14 -10.11 -6.11
N PRO A 127 19.25 -10.41 -5.40
CA PRO A 127 20.52 -10.69 -6.07
C PRO A 127 20.35 -11.89 -7.01
N GLN A 128 21.01 -11.85 -8.16
CA GLN A 128 21.10 -12.96 -9.12
C GLN A 128 21.89 -14.14 -8.53
#